data_AF-A0A935Z9T4-F1
#
_entry.id   AF-A0A935Z9T4-F1
#
_cell.length_a   1.000
_cell.length_b   1.000
_cell.length_c   1.000
_cell.angle_alpha   90.00
_cell.angle_beta   90.00
_cell.angle_gamma   90.00
#
_symmetry.space_group_name_H-M   'P 1'
#
loop_
_entity.id
_entity.type
_entity.pdbx_description
1 polymer ?
#
loop_
_entity_poly.entity_id
_entity_poly.type
_entity_poly.pdbx_seq_one_letter_code
_entity_poly.pdbx_strand_id
1 'polypeptide(L)'
;MGAYRDFQGVSLTDYLRDALLGMADVELFPRPERLAIAATRVRWPPSEQPLFLLDDATGTCERGVLVTSDALYVLSDGRRCPLTFVQAPPHFPQGEELPGLVPTPQGPFAVPVMSTPHRRGSLRDALSAVARYNQGDRELSLQSFAAQGPISELVVNYLLPFRQVRGAYRVSEIKLAAARRTYLIGLDHLGGERLLALACPNLADVAGEMGLVFTDRRVLANAGVRADIPYAALQNATYVPGMLSNELVLTAWDRPFAMKIGPLAESLQGFLGFFHALLGIPPASRYQEPTGTNVEPRSTISARNALLAATRKGLVSDDTAGDLRIRLDLVEQTLRFGRGGRDGWYESPLGRGDLRYALGVLFGTPRNAGFDGRMETLDYLFRGRNQAHIAGAGVAWMLMPMSAPYDTLRAHVVDFVGGTGFSLNGIRGQASTPLGPTVMQVNYRLAEIEQDLLYRRILFGPEVDPAQLAAIPTHHVQARANELS
;
A
#
# COMPACT_ATOMS: atom_id res chain seq x y z
N MET A 1 -7.67 -12.41 -32.48
CA MET A 1 -6.43 -11.67 -32.75
C MET A 1 -6.71 -10.19 -32.58
N GLY A 2 -6.35 -9.61 -31.43
CA GLY A 2 -6.38 -8.17 -31.17
C GLY A 2 -4.95 -7.69 -30.99
N ALA A 3 -4.58 -6.64 -31.72
CA ALA A 3 -3.25 -6.06 -31.70
C ALA A 3 -2.88 -5.61 -30.28
N TYR A 4 -1.89 -6.27 -29.67
CA TYR A 4 -1.12 -5.68 -28.58
C TYR A 4 -0.43 -4.44 -29.17
N ARG A 5 -0.94 -3.25 -28.86
CA ARG A 5 -0.17 -2.03 -29.04
C ARG A 5 1.06 -2.15 -28.14
N ASP A 6 2.24 -2.14 -28.75
CA ASP A 6 3.50 -1.91 -28.06
C ASP A 6 3.37 -0.62 -27.25
N PHE A 7 3.15 -0.74 -25.94
CA PHE A 7 3.30 0.37 -25.02
C PHE A 7 4.77 0.77 -25.04
N GLN A 8 5.10 1.89 -25.69
CA GLN A 8 6.39 2.56 -25.48
C GLN A 8 6.44 2.95 -23.99
N GLY A 9 7.12 2.15 -23.17
CA GLY A 9 7.22 2.38 -21.74
C GLY A 9 7.90 3.72 -21.41
N VAL A 10 7.49 4.34 -20.29
CA VAL A 10 8.10 5.59 -19.79
C VAL A 10 9.63 5.41 -19.63
N SER A 11 10.40 6.41 -20.05
CA SER A 11 11.86 6.40 -19.89
C SER A 11 12.23 6.39 -18.40
N LEU A 12 13.40 5.84 -18.02
CA LEU A 12 13.86 5.85 -16.63
C LEU A 12 13.95 7.28 -16.08
N THR A 13 14.41 8.20 -16.92
CA THR A 13 14.50 9.64 -16.65
C THR A 13 13.15 10.23 -16.24
N ASP A 14 12.12 10.02 -17.05
CA ASP A 14 10.78 10.56 -16.78
C ASP A 14 10.13 9.84 -15.58
N TYR A 15 10.34 8.52 -15.48
CA TYR A 15 9.85 7.74 -14.34
C TYR A 15 10.44 8.21 -13.02
N LEU A 16 11.76 8.47 -12.94
CA LEU A 16 12.41 8.95 -11.72
C LEU A 16 12.08 10.42 -11.44
N ARG A 17 11.97 11.28 -12.47
CA ARG A 17 11.50 12.67 -12.31
C ARG A 17 10.15 12.67 -11.59
N ASP A 18 9.25 11.82 -12.05
CA ASP A 18 7.94 11.68 -11.45
C ASP A 18 8.07 11.04 -10.07
N ALA A 19 8.62 9.83 -9.95
CA ALA A 19 8.69 9.07 -8.70
C ALA A 19 9.36 9.82 -7.52
N LEU A 20 10.31 10.73 -7.79
CA LEU A 20 11.08 11.46 -6.78
C LEU A 20 10.62 12.91 -6.59
N LEU A 21 9.58 13.36 -7.31
CA LEU A 21 9.02 14.71 -7.15
C LEU A 21 8.59 14.95 -5.69
N GLY A 22 8.96 16.13 -5.15
CA GLY A 22 8.68 16.54 -3.77
C GLY A 22 9.69 16.04 -2.73
N MET A 23 10.70 15.25 -3.13
CA MET A 23 11.78 14.81 -2.23
C MET A 23 12.90 15.86 -2.18
N ALA A 24 12.85 16.75 -1.18
CA ALA A 24 13.81 17.85 -1.07
C ALA A 24 15.28 17.42 -0.89
N ASP A 25 15.54 16.22 -0.36
CA ASP A 25 16.90 15.68 -0.20
C ASP A 25 17.47 15.07 -1.49
N VAL A 26 16.63 14.86 -2.50
CA VAL A 26 17.02 14.25 -3.77
C VAL A 26 17.13 15.37 -4.80
N GLU A 27 18.36 15.63 -5.25
CA GLU A 27 18.59 16.54 -6.36
C GLU A 27 18.39 15.79 -7.68
N LEU A 28 17.20 15.91 -8.25
CA LEU A 28 16.87 15.41 -9.59
C LEU A 28 17.60 16.24 -10.65
N PHE A 29 18.24 15.56 -11.61
CA PHE A 29 19.07 16.18 -12.65
C PHE A 29 20.05 17.21 -12.06
N PRO A 30 21.02 16.74 -11.26
CA PRO A 30 21.84 17.60 -10.43
C PRO A 30 22.52 18.70 -11.24
N ARG A 31 22.64 19.89 -10.65
CA ARG A 31 23.23 21.03 -11.35
C ARG A 31 24.70 20.78 -11.67
N PRO A 32 25.25 21.38 -12.74
CA PRO A 32 26.64 21.18 -13.13
C PRO A 32 27.65 21.43 -12.00
N GLU A 33 27.40 22.41 -11.12
CA GLU A 33 28.29 22.71 -9.99
C GLU A 33 28.31 21.56 -8.98
N ARG A 34 27.16 20.93 -8.75
CA ARG A 34 27.01 19.80 -7.83
C ARG A 34 27.65 18.54 -8.40
N LEU A 35 27.50 18.31 -9.70
CA LEU A 35 28.20 17.24 -10.41
C LEU A 35 29.71 17.45 -10.39
N ALA A 36 30.21 18.68 -10.50
CA ALA A 36 31.64 18.95 -10.40
C ALA A 36 32.20 18.56 -9.02
N ILE A 37 31.47 18.83 -7.93
CA ILE A 37 31.85 18.41 -6.57
C ILE A 37 31.81 16.88 -6.45
N ALA A 38 30.73 16.23 -6.91
CA ALA A 38 30.62 14.77 -6.90
C ALA A 38 31.73 14.10 -7.74
N ALA A 39 32.13 14.71 -8.86
CA ALA A 39 33.20 14.23 -9.73
C ALA A 39 34.59 14.23 -9.08
N THR A 40 34.78 14.99 -7.99
CA THR A 40 36.01 14.91 -7.18
C THR A 40 36.11 13.61 -6.38
N ARG A 41 34.98 12.91 -6.19
CA ARG A 41 34.88 11.69 -5.38
C ARG A 41 34.65 10.44 -6.22
N VAL A 42 33.83 10.55 -7.25
CA VAL A 42 33.43 9.43 -8.11
C VAL A 42 33.67 9.79 -9.56
N ARG A 43 34.24 8.87 -10.33
CA ARG A 43 34.31 9.00 -11.79
C ARG A 43 33.25 8.13 -12.44
N TRP A 44 32.43 8.71 -13.30
CA TRP A 44 31.50 8.00 -14.17
C TRP A 44 31.80 8.32 -15.64
N PRO A 45 31.48 7.41 -16.57
CA PRO A 45 31.63 7.65 -18.00
C PRO A 45 30.78 8.84 -18.47
N PRO A 46 31.26 9.65 -19.45
CA PRO A 46 30.47 10.74 -20.04
C PRO A 46 29.19 10.27 -20.74
N SER A 47 29.12 8.99 -21.11
CA SER A 47 27.93 8.36 -21.69
C SER A 47 26.82 8.12 -20.65
N GLU A 48 27.17 8.06 -19.36
CA GLU A 48 26.20 7.86 -18.30
C GLU A 48 25.58 9.19 -17.90
N GLN A 49 24.27 9.35 -18.10
CA GLN A 49 23.55 10.56 -17.74
C GLN A 49 23.26 10.58 -16.23
N PRO A 50 23.69 11.60 -15.46
CA PRO A 50 23.29 11.74 -14.06
C PRO A 50 21.78 11.95 -13.93
N LEU A 51 21.12 11.12 -13.14
CA LEU A 51 19.66 11.16 -12.95
C LEU A 51 19.30 11.81 -11.62
N PHE A 52 19.95 11.41 -10.52
CA PHE A 52 19.78 12.09 -9.24
C PHE A 52 21.00 11.95 -8.33
N LEU A 53 21.13 12.91 -7.42
CA LEU A 53 22.14 12.95 -6.37
C LEU A 53 21.44 13.06 -5.01
N LEU A 54 21.84 12.22 -4.07
CA LEU A 54 21.40 12.32 -2.68
C LEU A 54 22.65 12.43 -1.80
N ASP A 55 22.79 13.57 -1.15
CA ASP A 55 23.97 14.00 -0.40
C ASP A 55 23.66 14.06 1.10
N ASP A 56 24.49 13.41 1.92
CA ASP A 56 24.28 13.33 3.36
C ASP A 56 24.54 14.65 4.08
N ALA A 57 25.34 15.53 3.50
CA ALA A 57 25.56 16.87 4.01
C ALA A 57 25.51 17.83 2.83
N THR A 58 24.35 18.50 2.69
CA THR A 58 24.03 19.39 1.58
C THR A 58 25.22 20.25 1.18
N GLY A 59 25.77 20.01 0.00
CA GLY A 59 26.86 20.82 -0.56
C GLY A 59 28.18 20.07 -0.68
N THR A 60 28.43 19.03 0.13
CA THR A 60 29.77 18.44 0.28
C THR A 60 30.03 17.23 -0.62
N CYS A 61 28.98 16.46 -0.95
CA CYS A 61 29.07 15.17 -1.63
C CYS A 61 30.09 14.20 -0.98
N GLU A 62 30.38 14.32 0.31
CA GLU A 62 31.33 13.43 1.00
C GLU A 62 30.75 12.04 1.25
N ARG A 63 29.44 11.97 1.49
CA ARG A 63 28.71 10.74 1.76
C ARG A 63 27.34 10.84 1.10
N GLY A 64 26.84 9.73 0.59
CA GLY A 64 25.60 9.69 -0.18
C GLY A 64 25.77 8.89 -1.47
N VAL A 65 24.85 9.07 -2.40
CA VAL A 65 24.81 8.32 -3.65
C VAL A 65 24.58 9.22 -4.85
N LEU A 66 25.22 8.87 -5.96
CA LEU A 66 24.94 9.39 -7.29
C LEU A 66 24.35 8.26 -8.13
N VAL A 67 23.18 8.46 -8.72
CA VAL A 67 22.59 7.52 -9.67
C VAL A 67 22.62 8.11 -11.07
N THR A 68 23.19 7.35 -11.99
CA THR A 68 23.23 7.65 -13.42
C THR A 68 22.25 6.75 -14.18
N SER A 69 22.20 6.88 -15.50
CA SER A 69 21.42 6.00 -16.38
C SER A 69 21.80 4.53 -16.26
N ASP A 70 23.05 4.23 -15.87
CA ASP A 70 23.62 2.89 -15.99
C ASP A 70 24.09 2.33 -14.63
N ALA A 71 24.32 3.18 -13.63
CA ALA A 71 24.85 2.73 -12.34
C ALA A 71 24.46 3.59 -11.14
N LEU A 72 24.50 2.93 -9.98
CA LEU A 72 24.52 3.53 -8.66
C LEU A 72 25.97 3.64 -8.19
N TYR A 73 26.37 4.83 -7.78
CA TYR A 73 27.69 5.13 -7.21
C TYR A 73 27.58 5.57 -5.75
N VAL A 74 28.47 5.06 -4.91
CA VAL A 74 28.62 5.50 -3.52
C VAL A 74 29.66 6.62 -3.46
N LEU A 75 29.27 7.79 -2.96
CA LEU A 75 30.13 8.98 -2.98
C LEU A 75 31.37 8.85 -2.09
N SER A 76 31.27 8.10 -0.98
CA SER A 76 32.37 8.02 0.00
C SER A 76 33.56 7.18 -0.46
N ASP A 77 33.34 6.20 -1.32
CA ASP A 77 34.36 5.21 -1.70
C ASP A 77 34.40 4.89 -3.21
N GLY A 78 33.52 5.51 -4.00
CA GLY A 78 33.47 5.34 -5.46
C GLY A 78 32.96 3.99 -5.93
N ARG A 79 32.49 3.11 -5.03
CA ARG A 79 31.95 1.80 -5.42
C ARG A 79 30.77 1.96 -6.37
N ARG A 80 30.75 1.11 -7.40
CA ARG A 80 29.77 1.11 -8.48
C ARG A 80 28.93 -0.15 -8.44
N CYS A 81 27.62 0.00 -8.58
CA CYS A 81 26.67 -1.08 -8.80
C CYS A 81 25.94 -0.83 -10.12
N PRO A 82 25.97 -1.74 -11.12
CA PRO A 82 25.13 -1.62 -12.30
C PRO A 82 23.67 -1.41 -11.91
N LEU A 83 23.01 -0.42 -12.50
CA LEU A 83 21.67 -0.03 -12.08
C LEU A 83 20.67 -1.16 -12.28
N THR A 84 20.86 -1.98 -13.33
CA THR A 84 20.06 -3.17 -13.63
C THR A 84 20.09 -4.24 -12.54
N PHE A 85 21.07 -4.21 -11.63
CA PHE A 85 21.16 -5.15 -10.50
C PHE A 85 20.37 -4.69 -9.28
N VAL A 86 19.93 -3.43 -9.24
CA VAL A 86 19.06 -2.92 -8.18
C VAL A 86 17.65 -3.45 -8.47
N GLN A 87 17.34 -4.66 -7.99
CA GLN A 87 16.08 -5.35 -8.22
C GLN A 87 15.17 -5.35 -6.98
N ALA A 88 15.63 -4.81 -5.85
CA ALA A 88 14.86 -4.70 -4.62
C ALA A 88 15.28 -3.45 -3.85
N PRO A 89 14.41 -2.91 -2.98
CA PRO A 89 14.77 -1.82 -2.09
C PRO A 89 15.93 -2.20 -1.15
N PRO A 90 16.71 -1.24 -0.66
CA PRO A 90 17.75 -1.51 0.32
C PRO A 90 17.12 -2.02 1.62
N HIS A 91 17.66 -3.11 2.15
CA HIS A 91 17.27 -3.68 3.44
C HIS A 91 18.26 -3.27 4.53
N PHE A 92 17.76 -3.04 5.75
CA PHE A 92 18.54 -2.57 6.90
C PHE A 92 18.47 -3.60 8.03
N PRO A 93 19.26 -4.68 7.96
CA PRO A 93 19.09 -5.84 8.84
C PRO A 93 19.44 -5.53 10.30
N GLN A 94 20.26 -4.51 10.54
CA GLN A 94 20.70 -4.07 11.86
C GLN A 94 20.05 -2.73 12.27
N GLY A 95 18.99 -2.31 11.57
CA GLY A 95 18.37 -1.00 11.76
C GLY A 95 18.89 0.07 10.80
N GLU A 96 18.12 1.14 10.61
CA GLU A 96 18.40 2.18 9.63
C GLU A 96 19.68 2.99 9.94
N GLU A 97 20.16 2.96 11.18
CA GLU A 97 21.38 3.67 11.61
C GLU A 97 22.68 3.03 11.09
N LEU A 98 22.59 1.87 10.43
CA LEU A 98 23.71 1.12 9.88
C LEU A 98 23.59 1.00 8.35
N PRO A 99 24.69 0.64 7.64
CA PRO A 99 24.68 0.59 6.18
C PRO A 99 23.57 -0.32 5.67
N GLY A 100 22.75 0.20 4.76
CA GLY A 100 21.76 -0.59 4.06
C GLY A 100 22.41 -1.53 3.05
N LEU A 101 21.74 -2.61 2.69
CA LEU A 101 22.21 -3.57 1.71
C LEU A 101 21.19 -3.69 0.58
N VAL A 102 21.63 -3.48 -0.66
CA VAL A 102 20.85 -3.80 -1.86
C VAL A 102 21.22 -5.22 -2.28
N PRO A 103 20.28 -6.15 -2.38
CA PRO A 103 20.59 -7.49 -2.87
C PRO A 103 20.89 -7.41 -4.37
N THR A 104 22.05 -7.92 -4.78
CA THR A 104 22.45 -8.00 -6.19
C THR A 104 22.84 -9.43 -6.54
N PRO A 105 22.84 -9.81 -7.84
CA PRO A 105 23.30 -11.14 -8.27
C PRO A 105 24.74 -11.45 -7.87
N GLN A 106 25.56 -10.43 -7.59
CA GLN A 106 26.97 -10.54 -7.23
C GLN A 106 27.20 -10.54 -5.71
N GLY A 107 26.11 -10.54 -4.92
CA GLY A 107 26.14 -10.38 -3.47
C GLY A 107 25.57 -9.04 -3.01
N PRO A 108 25.41 -8.83 -1.69
CA PRO A 108 24.81 -7.61 -1.16
C PRO A 108 25.73 -6.40 -1.40
N PHE A 109 25.17 -5.35 -2.01
CA PHE A 109 25.86 -4.07 -2.24
C PHE A 109 25.51 -3.08 -1.11
N ALA A 110 26.52 -2.65 -0.34
CA ALA A 110 26.30 -1.75 0.79
C ALA A 110 26.14 -0.28 0.37
N VAL A 111 25.00 0.31 0.73
CA VAL A 111 24.69 1.75 0.57
C VAL A 111 25.10 2.52 1.83
N PRO A 112 25.46 3.82 1.70
CA PRO A 112 25.98 4.59 2.82
C PRO A 112 24.93 4.82 3.93
N VAL A 113 25.42 4.98 5.16
CA VAL A 113 24.62 5.46 6.28
C VAL A 113 24.37 6.95 6.08
N MET A 114 23.09 7.34 6.09
CA MET A 114 22.72 8.76 6.13
C MET A 114 22.56 9.20 7.58
N SER A 115 23.09 10.39 7.90
CA SER A 115 23.12 10.99 9.22
C SER A 115 21.73 11.22 9.83
N THR A 116 20.74 11.63 9.02
CA THR A 116 19.39 11.95 9.50
C THR A 116 18.36 10.89 9.11
N PRO A 117 17.35 10.60 9.98
CA PRO A 117 16.25 9.68 9.65
C PRO A 117 15.54 10.05 8.34
N HIS A 118 15.36 11.34 8.08
CA HIS A 118 14.72 11.83 6.87
C HIS A 118 15.49 11.42 5.61
N ARG A 119 16.81 11.65 5.59
CA ARG A 119 17.68 11.28 4.46
C ARG A 119 17.79 9.78 4.26
N ARG A 120 17.78 8.99 5.35
CA ARG A 120 17.72 7.53 5.28
C ARG A 120 16.44 7.06 4.57
N GLY A 121 15.31 7.64 4.95
CA GLY A 121 14.04 7.42 4.27
C GLY A 121 14.08 7.82 2.79
N SER A 122 14.67 8.97 2.48
CA SER A 122 14.83 9.46 1.10
C SER A 122 15.71 8.53 0.25
N LEU A 123 16.84 8.04 0.79
CA LEU A 123 17.71 7.07 0.10
C LEU A 123 16.96 5.77 -0.20
N ARG A 124 16.25 5.22 0.79
CA ARG A 124 15.45 4.01 0.61
C ARG A 124 14.39 4.20 -0.46
N ASP A 125 13.60 5.28 -0.39
CA ASP A 125 12.53 5.55 -1.34
C ASP A 125 13.07 5.72 -2.76
N ALA A 126 14.19 6.43 -2.92
CA ALA A 126 14.81 6.67 -4.22
C ALA A 126 15.30 5.37 -4.87
N LEU A 127 16.00 4.52 -4.11
CA LEU A 127 16.43 3.20 -4.61
C LEU A 127 15.25 2.24 -4.80
N SER A 128 14.17 2.38 -4.04
CA SER A 128 12.93 1.64 -4.27
C SER A 128 12.27 2.03 -5.58
N ALA A 129 12.35 3.29 -6.01
CA ALA A 129 11.87 3.72 -7.33
C ALA A 129 12.68 3.07 -8.46
N VAL A 130 14.02 3.06 -8.33
CA VAL A 130 14.89 2.35 -9.28
C VAL A 130 14.55 0.86 -9.36
N ALA A 131 14.41 0.19 -8.21
CA ALA A 131 14.08 -1.23 -8.17
C ALA A 131 12.76 -1.55 -8.88
N ARG A 132 11.71 -0.75 -8.62
CA ARG A 132 10.41 -0.91 -9.29
C ARG A 132 10.52 -0.72 -10.79
N TYR A 133 11.26 0.29 -11.24
CA TYR A 133 11.54 0.46 -12.67
C TYR A 133 12.24 -0.78 -13.22
N ASN A 134 13.26 -1.33 -12.58
CA ASN A 134 13.94 -2.51 -13.09
C ASN A 134 13.07 -3.77 -13.11
N GLN A 135 12.09 -3.87 -12.21
CA GLN A 135 11.07 -4.92 -12.21
C GLN A 135 9.98 -4.74 -13.28
N GLY A 136 10.12 -3.74 -14.15
CA GLY A 136 9.21 -3.48 -15.26
C GLY A 136 8.06 -2.52 -14.93
N ASP A 137 8.11 -1.80 -13.80
CA ASP A 137 7.18 -0.68 -13.55
C ASP A 137 7.43 0.44 -14.56
N ARG A 138 6.54 0.51 -15.54
CA ARG A 138 6.52 1.52 -16.60
C ARG A 138 5.20 2.29 -16.59
N GLU A 139 4.39 2.13 -15.54
CA GLU A 139 2.95 2.20 -15.71
C GLU A 139 2.33 3.57 -15.56
N LEU A 140 3.01 4.57 -14.95
CA LEU A 140 2.36 5.84 -14.68
C LEU A 140 3.31 7.03 -14.78
N SER A 141 3.15 7.81 -15.85
CA SER A 141 3.54 9.22 -15.84
C SER A 141 2.52 10.01 -15.01
N LEU A 142 2.95 11.13 -14.42
CA LEU A 142 2.06 12.08 -13.74
C LEU A 142 0.91 12.54 -14.64
N GLN A 143 1.15 12.62 -15.95
CA GLN A 143 0.13 12.97 -16.96
C GLN A 143 -0.93 11.88 -17.07
N SER A 144 -0.53 10.60 -17.13
CA SER A 144 -1.46 9.47 -17.15
C SER A 144 -2.25 9.36 -15.85
N PHE A 145 -1.64 9.71 -14.71
CA PHE A 145 -2.33 9.77 -13.42
C PHE A 145 -3.35 10.92 -13.37
N ALA A 146 -2.97 12.13 -13.79
CA ALA A 146 -3.85 13.29 -13.85
C ALA A 146 -5.06 13.05 -14.79
N ALA A 147 -4.84 12.33 -15.90
CA ALA A 147 -5.88 11.99 -16.86
C ALA A 147 -6.95 11.02 -16.33
N GLN A 148 -6.77 10.43 -15.13
CA GLN A 148 -7.75 9.52 -14.54
C GLN A 148 -9.01 10.23 -14.02
N GLY A 149 -8.97 11.55 -13.85
CA GLY A 149 -10.13 12.32 -13.44
C GLY A 149 -9.76 13.60 -12.71
N PRO A 150 -10.76 14.45 -12.41
CA PRO A 150 -10.53 15.78 -11.85
C PRO A 150 -9.82 15.72 -10.49
N ILE A 151 -10.12 14.73 -9.65
CA ILE A 151 -9.45 14.60 -8.34
C ILE A 151 -7.98 14.25 -8.53
N SER A 152 -7.65 13.31 -9.41
CA SER A 152 -6.26 12.93 -9.67
C SER A 152 -5.44 14.10 -10.20
N GLU A 153 -6.03 14.93 -11.06
CA GLU A 153 -5.41 16.18 -11.52
C GLU A 153 -5.14 17.14 -10.35
N LEU A 154 -6.12 17.36 -9.46
CA LEU A 154 -5.92 18.21 -8.28
C LEU A 154 -4.83 17.66 -7.35
N VAL A 155 -4.76 16.34 -7.16
CA VAL A 155 -3.69 15.70 -6.37
C VAL A 155 -2.32 16.01 -6.97
N VAL A 156 -2.16 15.87 -8.29
CA VAL A 156 -0.88 16.16 -8.97
C VAL A 156 -0.48 17.62 -8.81
N ASN A 157 -1.42 18.54 -9.00
CA ASN A 157 -1.14 19.98 -9.04
C ASN A 157 -0.93 20.60 -7.66
N TYR A 158 -1.70 20.15 -6.65
CA TYR A 158 -1.74 20.81 -5.34
C TYR A 158 -1.12 19.98 -4.22
N LEU A 159 -1.08 18.66 -4.32
CA LEU A 159 -0.64 17.82 -3.19
C LEU A 159 0.76 17.24 -3.40
N LEU A 160 1.02 16.59 -4.54
CA LEU A 160 2.30 15.91 -4.80
C LEU A 160 3.56 16.79 -4.80
N PRO A 161 3.50 18.12 -5.02
CA PRO A 161 4.67 18.98 -4.84
C PRO A 161 5.17 19.05 -3.40
N PHE A 162 4.33 18.73 -2.41
CA PHE A 162 4.65 18.90 -0.99
C PHE A 162 5.33 17.67 -0.39
N ARG A 163 6.41 17.91 0.36
CA ARG A 163 7.30 16.84 0.85
C ARG A 163 6.68 15.89 1.85
N GLN A 164 5.58 16.25 2.51
CA GLN A 164 4.90 15.39 3.48
C GLN A 164 3.75 14.60 2.83
N VAL A 165 3.53 14.78 1.53
CA VAL A 165 2.55 14.05 0.74
C VAL A 165 3.24 13.07 -0.20
N ARG A 166 2.67 11.87 -0.33
CA ARG A 166 3.13 10.84 -1.26
C ARG A 166 1.96 10.34 -2.08
N GLY A 167 2.12 10.28 -3.40
CA GLY A 167 1.15 9.60 -4.27
C GLY A 167 1.09 8.11 -3.95
N ALA A 168 -0.06 7.46 -4.16
CA ALA A 168 -0.28 6.05 -3.85
C ALA A 168 0.74 5.10 -4.51
N TYR A 169 1.19 5.47 -5.70
CA TYR A 169 2.23 4.77 -6.45
C TYR A 169 3.66 5.07 -5.96
N ARG A 170 3.86 5.91 -4.93
CA ARG A 170 5.17 6.29 -4.38
C ARG A 170 5.35 5.91 -2.91
N VAL A 171 4.32 5.38 -2.27
CA VAL A 171 4.40 4.97 -0.88
C VAL A 171 5.13 3.62 -0.82
N SER A 172 6.34 3.58 -0.23
CA SER A 172 7.06 2.31 -0.03
C SER A 172 6.21 1.33 0.80
N GLU A 173 6.43 0.02 0.65
CA GLU A 173 5.63 -1.00 1.36
C GLU A 173 5.63 -0.84 2.87
N ILE A 174 6.76 -0.47 3.48
CA ILE A 174 6.86 -0.24 4.93
C ILE A 174 5.90 0.88 5.35
N LYS A 175 5.89 1.98 4.58
CA LYS A 175 5.06 3.16 4.80
C LYS A 175 3.58 2.86 4.55
N LEU A 176 3.27 2.04 3.54
CA LEU A 176 1.93 1.54 3.32
C LEU A 176 1.49 0.62 4.47
N ALA A 177 2.32 -0.31 4.92
CA ALA A 177 2.00 -1.20 6.03
C ALA A 177 1.67 -0.42 7.30
N ALA A 178 2.43 0.64 7.56
CA ALA A 178 2.17 1.65 8.57
C ALA A 178 0.81 2.35 8.36
N ALA A 179 0.55 2.88 7.16
CA ALA A 179 -0.70 3.58 6.85
C ALA A 179 -1.94 2.66 6.89
N ARG A 180 -1.79 1.39 6.50
CA ARG A 180 -2.82 0.34 6.60
C ARG A 180 -3.22 0.06 8.04
N ARG A 181 -2.26 0.16 8.97
CA ARG A 181 -2.44 -0.02 10.41
C ARG A 181 -3.07 1.19 11.11
N THR A 182 -3.36 2.30 10.40
CA THR A 182 -3.84 3.52 11.07
C THR A 182 -4.93 4.28 10.30
N TYR A 183 -4.90 4.30 8.95
CA TYR A 183 -5.72 5.20 8.13
C TYR A 183 -6.48 4.53 6.97
N LEU A 184 -5.94 3.46 6.38
CA LEU A 184 -6.44 2.94 5.11
C LEU A 184 -7.47 1.80 5.24
N ILE A 185 -7.98 1.55 6.44
CA ILE A 185 -9.10 0.62 6.62
C ILE A 185 -10.39 1.32 6.18
N GLY A 186 -11.09 0.65 5.26
CA GLY A 186 -12.44 1.01 4.88
C GLY A 186 -12.57 1.68 3.51
N LEU A 187 -11.60 1.48 2.61
CA LEU A 187 -11.74 1.83 1.19
C LEU A 187 -12.84 0.96 0.55
N ASP A 188 -13.59 1.51 -0.40
CA ASP A 188 -14.61 0.80 -1.17
C ASP A 188 -13.97 0.15 -2.40
N HIS A 189 -13.23 -0.96 -2.18
CA HIS A 189 -12.52 -1.64 -3.27
C HIS A 189 -13.50 -2.24 -4.29
N LEU A 190 -14.68 -2.69 -3.85
CA LEU A 190 -15.75 -3.17 -4.73
C LEU A 190 -16.29 -2.09 -5.65
N GLY A 191 -16.49 -0.89 -5.11
CA GLY A 191 -16.82 0.29 -5.90
C GLY A 191 -15.68 0.76 -6.79
N GLY A 192 -14.46 0.22 -6.62
CA GLY A 192 -13.27 0.61 -7.36
C GLY A 192 -12.62 1.88 -6.81
N GLU A 193 -12.75 2.14 -5.50
CA GLU A 193 -12.08 3.26 -4.82
C GLU A 193 -10.56 3.14 -4.86
N ARG A 194 -9.92 4.25 -5.25
CA ARG A 194 -8.48 4.29 -5.44
C ARG A 194 -7.85 5.24 -4.44
N LEU A 195 -6.81 4.75 -3.77
CA LEU A 195 -5.89 5.64 -3.07
C LEU A 195 -5.17 6.51 -4.12
N LEU A 196 -5.19 7.83 -3.92
CA LEU A 196 -4.47 8.78 -4.77
C LEU A 196 -3.24 9.34 -4.06
N ALA A 197 -3.38 9.72 -2.78
CA ALA A 197 -2.27 10.24 -1.98
C ALA A 197 -2.43 9.98 -0.48
N LEU A 198 -1.30 9.99 0.22
CA LEU A 198 -1.18 9.90 1.68
C LEU A 198 -0.33 11.07 2.17
N ALA A 199 -0.80 11.80 3.18
CA ALA A 199 -0.02 12.80 3.89
C ALA A 199 0.23 12.36 5.34
N CYS A 200 1.50 12.31 5.74
CA CYS A 200 1.92 11.87 7.07
C CYS A 200 3.22 12.58 7.48
N PRO A 201 3.35 13.07 8.72
CA PRO A 201 4.50 13.87 9.16
C PRO A 201 5.78 13.04 9.29
N ASN A 202 5.68 11.81 9.80
CA ASN A 202 6.79 10.87 9.88
C ASN A 202 6.31 9.48 9.49
N LEU A 203 6.77 9.01 8.33
CA LEU A 203 6.39 7.72 7.76
C LEU A 203 7.21 6.54 8.34
N ALA A 204 8.17 6.82 9.25
CA ALA A 204 9.00 5.81 9.92
C ALA A 204 8.46 5.42 11.32
N ASP A 205 7.77 6.34 12.03
CA ASP A 205 7.22 6.11 13.37
C ASP A 205 5.68 6.14 13.33
N VAL A 206 5.07 4.96 13.14
CA VAL A 206 3.63 4.87 12.82
C VAL A 206 2.81 4.23 13.94
N ALA A 207 3.23 4.47 15.18
CA ALA A 207 2.40 4.16 16.34
C ALA A 207 1.43 5.32 16.62
N GLY A 208 0.27 5.31 15.97
CA GLY A 208 -0.89 6.11 16.39
C GLY A 208 -0.91 7.60 16.03
N GLU A 209 -0.07 8.07 15.10
CA GLU A 209 0.02 9.49 14.77
C GLU A 209 -0.94 9.97 13.67
N MET A 210 -0.94 11.28 13.45
CA MET A 210 -1.82 12.07 12.59
C MET A 210 -1.59 11.83 11.09
N GLY A 211 -2.64 11.68 10.28
CA GLY A 211 -2.51 11.52 8.82
C GLY A 211 -3.77 11.82 8.02
N LEU A 212 -3.58 12.18 6.75
CA LEU A 212 -4.65 12.39 5.76
C LEU A 212 -4.48 11.42 4.59
N VAL A 213 -5.58 10.81 4.17
CA VAL A 213 -5.67 9.90 3.03
C VAL A 213 -6.60 10.53 2.01
N PHE A 214 -6.15 10.63 0.77
CA PHE A 214 -6.91 11.17 -0.34
C PHE A 214 -7.20 10.03 -1.31
N THR A 215 -8.48 9.76 -1.53
CA THR A 215 -8.95 8.80 -2.54
C THR A 215 -9.51 9.56 -3.74
N ASP A 216 -10.02 8.86 -4.74
CA ASP A 216 -10.76 9.46 -5.84
C ASP A 216 -12.19 9.90 -5.46
N ARG A 217 -12.65 9.58 -4.25
CA ARG A 217 -14.03 9.85 -3.78
C ARG A 217 -14.11 10.66 -2.49
N ARG A 218 -13.10 10.60 -1.63
CA ARG A 218 -13.16 11.15 -0.26
C ARG A 218 -11.79 11.43 0.33
N VAL A 219 -11.81 12.20 1.42
CA VAL A 219 -10.67 12.31 2.34
C VAL A 219 -10.97 11.53 3.62
N LEU A 220 -10.03 10.70 4.04
CA LEU A 220 -10.02 10.08 5.37
C LEU A 220 -8.97 10.78 6.22
N ALA A 221 -9.31 11.14 7.45
CA ALA A 221 -8.39 11.75 8.38
C ALA A 221 -8.39 11.01 9.71
N ASN A 222 -7.22 10.86 10.30
CA ASN A 222 -7.08 10.48 11.69
C ASN A 222 -6.15 11.50 12.34
N ALA A 223 -6.72 12.59 12.85
CA ALA A 223 -6.00 13.77 13.35
C ALA A 223 -6.58 14.25 14.69
N GLY A 224 -6.80 13.31 15.62
CA GLY A 224 -7.53 13.53 16.87
C GLY A 224 -9.03 13.23 16.77
N VAL A 225 -9.61 13.37 15.57
CA VAL A 225 -10.96 12.88 15.21
C VAL A 225 -10.82 12.03 13.94
N ARG A 226 -11.52 10.90 13.89
CA ARG A 226 -11.65 10.11 12.65
C ARG A 226 -12.68 10.81 11.76
N ALA A 227 -12.23 11.37 10.65
CA ALA A 227 -13.11 11.96 9.65
C ALA A 227 -13.11 11.09 8.39
N ASP A 228 -14.29 10.90 7.81
CA ASP A 228 -14.52 10.20 6.55
C ASP A 228 -15.47 11.08 5.75
N ILE A 229 -14.92 11.89 4.83
CA ILE A 229 -15.64 12.98 4.19
C ILE A 229 -15.64 12.75 2.67
N PRO A 230 -16.77 12.30 2.09
CA PRO A 230 -16.99 12.30 0.66
C PRO A 230 -16.81 13.69 0.07
N TYR A 231 -16.12 13.78 -1.06
CA TYR A 231 -15.92 15.07 -1.73
C TYR A 231 -17.24 15.72 -2.14
N ALA A 232 -18.27 14.94 -2.45
CA ALA A 232 -19.61 15.45 -2.74
C ALA A 232 -20.27 16.15 -1.53
N ALA A 233 -19.92 15.78 -0.30
CA ALA A 233 -20.47 16.37 0.92
C ALA A 233 -19.69 17.61 1.41
N LEU A 234 -18.49 17.84 0.85
CA LEU A 234 -17.63 18.95 1.26
C LEU A 234 -18.23 20.30 0.82
N GLN A 235 -18.35 21.22 1.76
CA GLN A 235 -18.93 22.55 1.56
C GLN A 235 -17.90 23.67 1.73
N ASN A 236 -16.92 23.48 2.62
CA ASN A 236 -15.89 24.49 2.87
C ASN A 236 -14.59 23.84 3.39
N ALA A 237 -13.48 24.55 3.22
CA ALA A 237 -12.19 24.23 3.81
C ALA A 237 -11.50 25.50 4.27
N THR A 238 -11.21 25.59 5.58
CA THR A 238 -10.57 26.75 6.19
C THR A 238 -9.39 26.33 7.06
N TYR A 239 -8.47 27.27 7.22
CA TYR A 239 -7.35 27.13 8.13
C TYR A 239 -7.60 27.97 9.37
N VAL A 240 -7.48 27.35 10.54
CA VAL A 240 -7.59 28.03 11.83
C VAL A 240 -6.22 27.95 12.52
N PRO A 241 -5.47 29.07 12.59
CA PRO A 241 -4.26 29.12 13.38
C PRO A 241 -4.62 29.07 14.87
N GLY A 242 -4.01 28.15 15.61
CA GLY A 242 -4.23 27.99 17.05
C GLY A 242 -2.96 28.21 17.85
N MET A 243 -3.09 28.66 19.11
CA MET A 243 -1.95 28.84 20.01
C MET A 243 -1.20 27.52 20.30
N LEU A 244 -1.90 26.38 20.30
CA LEU A 244 -1.36 25.06 20.63
C LEU A 244 -1.28 24.11 19.43
N SER A 245 -2.17 24.26 18.45
CA SER A 245 -2.13 23.48 17.21
C SER A 245 -2.82 24.21 16.07
N ASN A 246 -2.19 24.14 14.90
CA ASN A 246 -2.75 24.54 13.62
C ASN A 246 -3.81 23.52 13.19
N GLU A 247 -4.98 23.99 12.75
CA GLU A 247 -6.10 23.12 12.37
C GLU A 247 -6.58 23.41 10.95
N LEU A 248 -6.81 22.33 10.20
CA LEU A 248 -7.55 22.35 8.95
C LEU A 248 -9.00 21.96 9.27
N VAL A 249 -9.94 22.87 9.03
CA VAL A 249 -11.36 22.65 9.29
C VAL A 249 -12.07 22.41 7.96
N LEU A 250 -12.61 21.21 7.80
CA LEU A 250 -13.46 20.85 6.66
C LEU A 250 -14.92 20.91 7.09
N THR A 251 -15.75 21.66 6.40
CA THR A 251 -17.20 21.65 6.65
C THR A 251 -17.86 20.68 5.69
N ALA A 252 -18.57 19.68 6.21
CA ALA A 252 -19.36 18.74 5.44
C ALA A 252 -20.66 18.41 6.18
N TRP A 253 -21.75 18.20 5.45
CA TRP A 253 -23.09 18.01 6.02
C TRP A 253 -23.45 19.08 7.08
N ASP A 254 -23.10 20.34 6.80
CA ASP A 254 -23.31 21.49 7.70
C ASP A 254 -22.61 21.36 9.07
N ARG A 255 -21.58 20.51 9.16
CA ARG A 255 -20.81 20.27 10.39
C ARG A 255 -19.32 20.48 10.15
N PRO A 256 -18.60 21.17 11.06
CA PRO A 256 -17.16 21.32 10.96
C PRO A 256 -16.43 20.08 11.49
N PHE A 257 -15.42 19.65 10.74
CA PHE A 257 -14.46 18.61 11.10
C PHE A 257 -13.09 19.25 11.25
N ALA A 258 -12.70 19.56 12.48
CA ALA A 258 -11.40 20.14 12.80
C ALA A 258 -10.34 19.03 12.87
N MET A 259 -9.31 19.15 12.04
CA MET A 259 -8.19 18.23 11.99
C MET A 259 -6.94 18.97 12.40
N LYS A 260 -6.28 18.49 13.45
CA LYS A 260 -4.96 19.01 13.81
C LYS A 260 -4.01 18.68 12.67
N ILE A 261 -3.19 19.65 12.24
CA ILE A 261 -2.24 19.50 11.13
C ILE A 261 -0.86 20.04 11.49
N GLY A 262 -0.56 20.30 12.78
CA GLY A 262 0.72 20.86 13.20
C GLY A 262 1.94 20.14 12.60
N PRO A 263 2.04 18.81 12.76
CA PRO A 263 3.05 17.98 12.09
C PRO A 263 3.03 18.04 10.55
N LEU A 264 1.91 18.39 9.92
CA LEU A 264 1.71 18.50 8.47
C LEU A 264 1.68 19.97 7.96
N ALA A 265 2.14 20.92 8.77
CA ALA A 265 1.95 22.35 8.50
C ALA A 265 2.60 22.82 7.19
N GLU A 266 3.66 22.15 6.76
CA GLU A 266 4.38 22.50 5.52
C GLU A 266 3.58 22.14 4.27
N SER A 267 2.62 21.22 4.41
CA SER A 267 1.72 20.82 3.32
C SER A 267 0.38 21.56 3.36
N LEU A 268 0.18 22.47 4.34
CA LEU A 268 -1.07 23.22 4.51
C LEU A 268 -1.50 23.97 3.26
N GLN A 269 -0.56 24.67 2.60
CA GLN A 269 -0.88 25.39 1.37
C GLN A 269 -1.38 24.45 0.28
N GLY A 270 -0.79 23.26 0.17
CA GLY A 270 -1.23 22.21 -0.73
C GLY A 270 -2.63 21.71 -0.41
N PHE A 271 -2.93 21.46 0.87
CA PHE A 271 -4.26 21.03 1.30
C PHE A 271 -5.33 22.09 0.99
N LEU A 272 -5.10 23.35 1.35
CA LEU A 272 -6.03 24.43 1.05
C LEU A 272 -6.24 24.61 -0.45
N GLY A 273 -5.15 24.60 -1.23
CA GLY A 273 -5.22 24.67 -2.69
C GLY A 273 -6.04 23.54 -3.30
N PHE A 274 -5.81 22.30 -2.84
CA PHE A 274 -6.58 21.13 -3.25
C PHE A 274 -8.07 21.29 -2.92
N PHE A 275 -8.42 21.62 -1.68
CA PHE A 275 -9.83 21.70 -1.28
C PHE A 275 -10.55 22.90 -1.90
N HIS A 276 -9.90 24.05 -2.07
CA HIS A 276 -10.50 25.20 -2.74
C HIS A 276 -10.73 24.94 -4.23
N ALA A 277 -9.77 24.31 -4.91
CA ALA A 277 -9.96 23.89 -6.30
C ALA A 277 -11.09 22.85 -6.43
N LEU A 278 -11.16 21.88 -5.50
CA LEU A 278 -12.24 20.89 -5.43
C LEU A 278 -13.62 21.53 -5.24
N LEU A 279 -13.71 22.57 -4.40
CA LEU A 279 -14.97 23.29 -4.15
C LEU A 279 -15.47 24.05 -5.39
N GLY A 280 -14.58 24.40 -6.31
CA GLY A 280 -14.93 24.95 -7.63
C GLY A 280 -15.60 23.93 -8.56
N ILE A 281 -15.48 22.63 -8.27
CA ILE A 281 -16.14 21.56 -9.03
C ILE A 281 -17.54 21.30 -8.42
N PRO A 282 -18.61 21.24 -9.24
CA PRO A 282 -19.95 20.90 -8.76
C PRO A 282 -19.97 19.56 -8.01
N PRO A 283 -20.68 19.42 -6.87
CA PRO A 283 -20.66 18.21 -6.04
C PRO A 283 -20.90 16.90 -6.80
N ALA A 284 -21.84 16.88 -7.75
CA ALA A 284 -22.16 15.70 -8.57
C ALA A 284 -21.05 15.31 -9.55
N SER A 285 -20.15 16.23 -9.89
CA SER A 285 -19.07 16.05 -10.86
C SER A 285 -17.70 15.82 -10.21
N ARG A 286 -17.63 15.85 -8.87
CA ARG A 286 -16.37 15.64 -8.13
C ARG A 286 -15.86 14.20 -8.24
N TYR A 287 -16.75 13.24 -8.50
CA TYR A 287 -16.38 11.89 -8.88
C TYR A 287 -16.76 11.66 -10.35
N GLN A 288 -15.82 11.13 -11.12
CA GLN A 288 -16.06 10.62 -12.46
C GLN A 288 -15.39 9.25 -12.54
N GLU A 289 -16.05 8.31 -13.19
CA GLU A 289 -15.41 7.03 -13.48
C GLU A 289 -14.14 7.28 -14.31
N PRO A 290 -13.00 6.70 -13.93
CA PRO A 290 -11.76 6.91 -14.67
C PRO A 290 -11.91 6.52 -16.14
N THR A 291 -11.59 7.43 -17.05
CA THR A 291 -11.70 7.22 -18.50
C THR A 291 -10.50 6.48 -19.11
N GLY A 292 -9.55 6.01 -18.28
CA GLY A 292 -8.37 5.26 -18.71
C GLY A 292 -8.44 3.78 -18.37
N THR A 293 -7.69 2.95 -19.10
CA THR A 293 -7.44 1.55 -18.72
C THR A 293 -7.00 1.51 -17.26
N ASN A 294 -7.75 0.77 -16.44
CA ASN A 294 -7.37 0.46 -15.07
C ASN A 294 -5.89 0.11 -15.05
N VAL A 295 -5.06 0.95 -14.43
CA VAL A 295 -3.70 0.55 -14.12
C VAL A 295 -3.87 -0.56 -13.10
N GLU A 296 -3.79 -1.78 -13.61
CA GLU A 296 -3.96 -2.97 -12.81
C GLU A 296 -2.89 -2.94 -11.71
N PRO A 297 -3.25 -3.15 -10.45
CA PRO A 297 -2.25 -3.27 -9.41
C PRO A 297 -1.38 -4.54 -9.68
N ARG A 298 -0.10 -4.56 -9.25
CA ARG A 298 0.98 -5.49 -9.68
C ARG A 298 1.67 -6.40 -8.62
N SER A 299 1.03 -6.80 -7.54
CA SER A 299 1.62 -7.61 -6.44
C SER A 299 1.26 -9.09 -6.48
N THR A 300 0.57 -9.54 -7.54
CA THR A 300 0.17 -10.94 -7.74
C THR A 300 0.64 -11.52 -9.09
N ILE A 301 1.75 -11.00 -9.65
CA ILE A 301 2.26 -11.38 -10.99
C ILE A 301 2.32 -12.90 -11.17
N SER A 302 2.86 -13.64 -10.20
CA SER A 302 2.94 -15.10 -10.27
C SER A 302 1.56 -15.77 -10.31
N ALA A 303 0.58 -15.27 -9.55
CA ALA A 303 -0.78 -15.79 -9.55
C ALA A 303 -1.53 -15.44 -10.84
N ARG A 304 -1.36 -14.23 -11.37
CA ARG A 304 -1.94 -13.83 -12.66
C ARG A 304 -1.33 -14.60 -13.83
N ASN A 305 -0.02 -14.79 -13.85
CA ASN A 305 0.64 -15.60 -14.88
C ASN A 305 0.17 -17.06 -14.82
N ALA A 306 0.06 -17.63 -13.62
CA ALA A 306 -0.49 -18.97 -13.42
C ALA A 306 -1.95 -19.06 -13.89
N LEU A 307 -2.78 -18.05 -13.61
CA LEU A 307 -4.17 -17.99 -14.04
C LEU A 307 -4.27 -17.93 -15.57
N LEU A 308 -3.51 -17.04 -16.22
CA LEU A 308 -3.44 -16.93 -17.67
C LEU A 308 -3.02 -18.25 -18.32
N ALA A 309 -2.02 -18.91 -17.75
CA ALA A 309 -1.56 -20.22 -18.23
C ALA A 309 -2.62 -21.31 -18.03
N ALA A 310 -3.27 -21.35 -16.88
CA ALA A 310 -4.32 -22.31 -16.57
C ALA A 310 -5.53 -22.16 -17.50
N THR A 311 -5.96 -20.92 -17.79
CA THR A 311 -7.01 -20.63 -18.77
C THR A 311 -6.61 -21.06 -20.17
N ARG A 312 -5.40 -20.73 -20.63
CA ARG A 312 -4.89 -21.15 -21.96
C ARG A 312 -4.84 -22.67 -22.12
N LYS A 313 -4.54 -23.40 -21.03
CA LYS A 313 -4.48 -24.87 -21.01
C LYS A 313 -5.86 -25.52 -20.79
N GLY A 314 -6.94 -24.73 -20.66
CA GLY A 314 -8.30 -25.24 -20.44
C GLY A 314 -8.53 -25.86 -19.06
N LEU A 315 -7.65 -25.59 -18.09
CA LEU A 315 -7.76 -26.09 -16.72
C LEU A 315 -8.78 -25.31 -15.88
N VAL A 316 -9.06 -24.08 -16.30
CA VAL A 316 -10.01 -23.15 -15.68
C VAL A 316 -10.88 -22.57 -16.80
N SER A 317 -12.20 -22.51 -16.61
CA SER A 317 -13.11 -21.89 -17.58
C SER A 317 -12.92 -20.38 -17.63
N ASP A 318 -13.31 -19.73 -18.73
CA ASP A 318 -13.20 -18.27 -18.87
C ASP A 318 -13.99 -17.52 -17.78
N ASP A 319 -15.16 -18.02 -17.39
CA ASP A 319 -15.98 -17.43 -16.32
C ASP A 319 -15.29 -17.53 -14.96
N THR A 320 -14.74 -18.71 -14.62
CA THR A 320 -13.99 -18.90 -13.38
C THR A 320 -12.70 -18.08 -13.39
N ALA A 321 -12.05 -17.93 -14.54
CA ALA A 321 -10.87 -17.09 -14.68
C ALA A 321 -11.19 -15.61 -14.51
N GLY A 322 -12.34 -15.15 -15.01
CA GLY A 322 -12.86 -13.80 -14.78
C GLY A 322 -13.08 -13.52 -13.30
N ASP A 323 -13.74 -14.44 -12.58
CA ASP A 323 -13.99 -14.34 -11.14
C ASP A 323 -12.68 -14.35 -10.32
N LEU A 324 -11.77 -15.29 -10.60
CA LEU A 324 -10.47 -15.36 -9.93
C LEU A 324 -9.62 -14.11 -10.17
N ARG A 325 -9.70 -13.48 -11.35
CA ARG A 325 -9.01 -12.22 -11.62
C ARG A 325 -9.52 -11.08 -10.72
N ILE A 326 -10.83 -10.94 -10.58
CA ILE A 326 -11.44 -9.92 -9.70
C ILE A 326 -10.99 -10.15 -8.24
N ARG A 327 -10.98 -11.41 -7.80
CA ARG A 327 -10.53 -11.77 -6.44
C ARG A 327 -9.05 -11.49 -6.20
N LEU A 328 -8.19 -11.75 -7.19
CA LEU A 328 -6.77 -11.39 -7.13
C LEU A 328 -6.59 -9.88 -7.02
N ASP A 329 -7.36 -9.11 -7.79
CA ASP A 329 -7.32 -7.64 -7.73
C ASP A 329 -7.73 -7.13 -6.34
N LEU A 330 -8.74 -7.75 -5.72
CA LEU A 330 -9.20 -7.40 -4.37
C LEU A 330 -8.20 -7.80 -3.26
N VAL A 331 -7.60 -9.00 -3.32
CA VAL A 331 -6.49 -9.39 -2.42
C VAL A 331 -5.37 -8.37 -2.54
N GLU A 332 -5.01 -8.03 -3.77
CA GLU A 332 -3.94 -7.11 -4.02
C GLU A 332 -4.24 -5.71 -3.47
N GLN A 333 -5.43 -5.17 -3.74
CA GLN A 333 -5.83 -3.88 -3.17
C GLN A 333 -5.81 -3.92 -1.64
N THR A 334 -6.24 -5.04 -1.04
CA THR A 334 -6.15 -5.28 0.40
C THR A 334 -4.70 -5.32 0.91
N LEU A 335 -3.83 -6.04 0.22
CA LEU A 335 -2.41 -6.14 0.52
C LEU A 335 -1.65 -4.86 0.22
N ARG A 336 -2.16 -3.96 -0.62
CA ARG A 336 -1.46 -2.73 -1.01
C ARG A 336 -1.95 -1.52 -0.24
N PHE A 337 -3.26 -1.41 -0.08
CA PHE A 337 -3.92 -0.25 0.49
C PHE A 337 -4.67 -0.57 1.77
N GLY A 338 -4.66 -1.81 2.26
CA GLY A 338 -5.42 -2.19 3.45
C GLY A 338 -6.82 -2.67 3.06
N ARG A 339 -7.46 -3.39 3.99
CA ARG A 339 -8.73 -4.06 3.70
C ARG A 339 -9.85 -3.06 3.49
N GLY A 340 -10.57 -3.26 2.39
CA GLY A 340 -11.78 -2.52 2.09
C GLY A 340 -12.89 -2.84 3.08
N GLY A 341 -13.81 -1.90 3.28
CA GLY A 341 -14.88 -2.09 4.25
C GLY A 341 -15.66 -0.83 4.61
N ARG A 342 -16.83 -1.01 5.21
CA ARG A 342 -17.68 0.09 5.66
C ARG A 342 -18.48 -0.33 6.88
N ASP A 343 -18.65 0.59 7.83
CA ASP A 343 -19.55 0.40 8.99
C ASP A 343 -19.31 -0.91 9.77
N GLY A 344 -18.04 -1.31 9.92
CA GLY A 344 -17.64 -2.53 10.64
C GLY A 344 -17.70 -3.83 9.83
N TRP A 345 -18.05 -3.74 8.55
CA TRP A 345 -17.92 -4.81 7.56
C TRP A 345 -16.64 -4.67 6.76
N TYR A 346 -16.00 -5.79 6.48
CA TYR A 346 -14.74 -5.89 5.76
C TYR A 346 -14.88 -6.85 4.60
N GLU A 347 -14.23 -6.52 3.50
CA GLU A 347 -14.28 -7.32 2.29
C GLU A 347 -13.26 -8.44 2.35
N SER A 348 -13.64 -9.62 1.87
CA SER A 348 -12.77 -10.77 1.62
C SER A 348 -12.97 -11.25 0.17
N PRO A 349 -11.88 -11.51 -0.56
CA PRO A 349 -11.94 -12.09 -1.90
C PRO A 349 -12.22 -13.59 -1.88
N LEU A 350 -12.24 -14.23 -0.72
CA LEU A 350 -12.55 -15.65 -0.60
C LEU A 350 -14.05 -15.89 -0.69
N GLY A 351 -14.42 -17.08 -1.19
CA GLY A 351 -15.78 -17.60 -1.01
C GLY A 351 -16.02 -17.98 0.46
N ARG A 352 -17.28 -18.15 0.85
CA ARG A 352 -17.67 -18.40 2.24
C ARG A 352 -16.92 -19.56 2.90
N GLY A 353 -16.80 -20.69 2.20
CA GLY A 353 -16.10 -21.87 2.71
C GLY A 353 -14.61 -21.61 2.98
N ASP A 354 -13.94 -20.95 2.03
CA ASP A 354 -12.52 -20.60 2.14
C ASP A 354 -12.30 -19.54 3.24
N LEU A 355 -13.20 -18.55 3.38
CA LEU A 355 -13.13 -17.56 4.44
C LEU A 355 -13.38 -18.19 5.82
N ARG A 356 -14.36 -19.09 5.94
CA ARG A 356 -14.59 -19.86 7.18
C ARG A 356 -13.34 -20.64 7.59
N TYR A 357 -12.67 -21.29 6.63
CA TYR A 357 -11.41 -21.98 6.87
C TYR A 357 -10.32 -20.99 7.34
N ALA A 358 -10.14 -19.86 6.64
CA ALA A 358 -9.14 -18.86 6.98
C ALA A 358 -9.37 -18.25 8.38
N LEU A 359 -10.62 -17.96 8.75
CA LEU A 359 -10.96 -17.52 10.12
C LEU A 359 -10.67 -18.62 11.14
N GLY A 360 -10.88 -19.89 10.79
CA GLY A 360 -10.52 -21.03 11.62
C GLY A 360 -9.01 -21.17 11.85
N VAL A 361 -8.18 -20.85 10.84
CA VAL A 361 -6.71 -20.80 10.99
C VAL A 361 -6.30 -19.69 11.98
N LEU A 362 -6.97 -18.54 11.95
CA LEU A 362 -6.65 -17.39 12.79
C LEU A 362 -7.13 -17.53 14.24
N PHE A 363 -8.32 -18.11 14.44
CA PHE A 363 -9.02 -18.10 15.73
C PHE A 363 -9.25 -19.49 16.33
N GLY A 364 -8.89 -20.55 15.61
CA GLY A 364 -9.16 -21.93 15.98
C GLY A 364 -10.57 -22.38 15.59
N THR A 365 -11.02 -23.51 16.10
CA THR A 365 -12.34 -24.06 15.78
C THR A 365 -13.46 -23.25 16.45
N PRO A 366 -14.50 -22.82 15.71
CA PRO A 366 -15.63 -22.12 16.31
C PRO A 366 -16.39 -23.05 17.26
N ARG A 367 -16.80 -22.53 18.43
CA ARG A 367 -17.65 -23.25 19.40
C ARG A 367 -19.06 -23.43 18.84
N ASN A 368 -19.59 -22.37 18.25
CA ASN A 368 -20.90 -22.38 17.60
C ASN A 368 -20.75 -21.87 16.17
N ALA A 369 -21.46 -22.50 15.25
CA ALA A 369 -21.62 -22.04 13.88
C ALA A 369 -23.09 -22.15 13.50
N GLY A 370 -23.65 -21.12 12.88
CA GLY A 370 -25.04 -21.10 12.42
C GLY A 370 -25.18 -20.33 11.12
N PHE A 371 -26.08 -20.76 10.24
CA PHE A 371 -26.40 -20.08 8.99
C PHE A 371 -27.90 -19.84 8.93
N ASP A 372 -28.31 -18.59 8.75
CA ASP A 372 -29.72 -18.18 8.74
C ASP A 372 -30.33 -18.09 7.33
N GLY A 373 -29.59 -18.55 6.30
CA GLY A 373 -29.97 -18.43 4.89
C GLY A 373 -29.29 -17.26 4.17
N ARG A 374 -28.76 -16.27 4.91
CA ARG A 374 -28.07 -15.11 4.33
C ARG A 374 -26.71 -14.84 4.97
N MET A 375 -26.60 -15.05 6.28
CA MET A 375 -25.45 -14.73 7.10
C MET A 375 -25.02 -15.97 7.88
N GLU A 376 -23.74 -16.29 7.78
CA GLU A 376 -23.10 -17.27 8.64
C GLU A 376 -22.55 -16.57 9.87
N THR A 377 -22.80 -17.13 11.05
CA THR A 377 -22.32 -16.65 12.35
C THR A 377 -21.41 -17.70 12.96
N LEU A 378 -20.18 -17.31 13.31
CA LEU A 378 -19.14 -18.15 13.88
C LEU A 378 -18.68 -17.56 15.21
N ASP A 379 -18.84 -18.32 16.30
CA ASP A 379 -18.48 -17.89 17.66
C ASP A 379 -17.20 -18.60 18.13
N TYR A 380 -16.14 -17.85 18.37
CA TYR A 380 -14.85 -18.34 18.86
C TYR A 380 -14.67 -17.94 20.34
N LEU A 381 -14.37 -18.90 21.21
CA LEU A 381 -14.13 -18.62 22.63
C LEU A 381 -12.70 -18.13 22.85
N PHE A 382 -12.56 -17.05 23.62
CA PHE A 382 -11.26 -16.68 24.18
C PHE A 382 -11.01 -17.51 25.45
N ARG A 383 -9.97 -18.36 25.44
CA ARG A 383 -9.46 -18.98 26.68
C ARG A 383 -8.40 -18.05 27.28
N GLY A 384 -8.45 -17.83 28.60
CA GLY A 384 -7.75 -16.77 29.34
C GLY A 384 -6.26 -16.54 29.03
N ARG A 385 -5.79 -15.32 29.36
CA ARG A 385 -4.51 -14.69 28.98
C ARG A 385 -4.17 -14.80 27.48
N ASN A 386 -4.70 -13.85 26.70
CA ASN A 386 -4.10 -13.33 25.46
C ASN A 386 -3.48 -14.37 24.49
N GLN A 387 -4.15 -15.48 24.22
CA GLN A 387 -3.65 -16.47 23.27
C GLN A 387 -4.75 -16.88 22.29
N ALA A 388 -4.92 -16.09 21.23
CA ALA A 388 -5.29 -16.68 19.96
C ALA A 388 -4.01 -17.34 19.42
N HIS A 389 -3.92 -18.66 19.51
CA HIS A 389 -2.85 -19.42 18.87
C HIS A 389 -3.01 -19.27 17.36
N ILE A 390 -2.21 -18.40 16.74
CA ILE A 390 -1.97 -18.44 15.29
C ILE A 390 -1.11 -19.68 15.07
N ALA A 391 -1.74 -20.79 14.68
CA ALA A 391 -1.02 -22.01 14.37
C ALA A 391 -0.39 -21.91 12.98
N GLY A 392 0.94 -21.95 12.92
CA GLY A 392 1.72 -21.99 11.67
C GLY A 392 2.48 -20.69 11.39
N ALA A 393 3.81 -20.80 11.32
CA ALA A 393 4.79 -19.73 11.07
C ALA A 393 4.99 -18.68 12.19
N GLY A 394 5.86 -19.01 13.15
CA GLY A 394 6.70 -18.06 13.89
C GLY A 394 5.98 -16.87 14.56
N VAL A 395 5.57 -17.08 15.82
CA VAL A 395 5.33 -16.08 16.88
C VAL A 395 5.01 -14.64 16.41
N ALA A 396 3.75 -14.39 16.06
CA ALA A 396 3.18 -13.05 16.09
C ALA A 396 2.03 -13.03 17.09
N TRP A 397 2.23 -12.39 18.24
CA TRP A 397 1.22 -12.23 19.27
C TRP A 397 0.14 -11.26 18.75
N MET A 398 -1.12 -11.68 18.70
CA MET A 398 -2.21 -10.70 18.70
C MET A 398 -2.19 -10.04 20.08
N LEU A 399 -1.68 -8.81 20.16
CA LEU A 399 -1.76 -7.97 21.35
C LEU A 399 -3.22 -7.53 21.53
N MET A 400 -4.04 -8.44 22.04
CA MET A 400 -5.28 -8.06 22.69
C MET A 400 -4.90 -7.19 23.89
N PRO A 401 -5.55 -6.02 24.11
CA PRO A 401 -5.37 -5.25 25.32
C PRO A 401 -5.47 -6.20 26.52
N MET A 402 -4.57 -6.08 27.50
CA MET A 402 -4.48 -7.01 28.65
C MET A 402 -5.77 -7.15 29.49
N SER A 403 -6.81 -6.38 29.14
CA SER A 403 -8.17 -6.44 29.67
C SER A 403 -9.20 -6.49 28.54
N ALA A 404 -9.11 -7.47 27.62
CA ALA A 404 -10.16 -7.65 26.61
C ALA A 404 -11.51 -7.87 27.32
N PRO A 405 -12.49 -6.96 27.17
CA PRO A 405 -13.71 -7.01 27.96
C PRO A 405 -14.74 -8.03 27.43
N TYR A 406 -14.31 -8.99 26.60
CA TYR A 406 -15.15 -9.93 25.87
C TYR A 406 -14.62 -11.36 26.06
N ASP A 407 -15.52 -12.33 26.15
CA ASP A 407 -15.21 -13.76 26.30
C ASP A 407 -15.44 -14.55 25.00
N THR A 408 -16.13 -13.97 24.02
CA THR A 408 -16.35 -14.56 22.70
C THR A 408 -16.05 -13.56 21.58
N LEU A 409 -15.41 -14.03 20.51
CA LEU A 409 -15.31 -13.36 19.23
C LEU A 409 -16.38 -13.91 18.30
N ARG A 410 -17.29 -13.05 17.84
CA ARG A 410 -18.30 -13.40 16.84
C ARG A 410 -17.88 -12.85 15.49
N ALA A 411 -17.73 -13.75 14.52
CA ALA A 411 -17.59 -13.40 13.13
C ALA A 411 -18.93 -13.60 12.42
N HIS A 412 -19.38 -12.57 11.70
CA HIS A 412 -20.46 -12.72 10.72
C HIS A 412 -19.85 -12.76 9.32
N VAL A 413 -20.35 -13.64 8.46
CA VAL A 413 -19.92 -13.78 7.07
C VAL A 413 -21.15 -13.74 6.16
N VAL A 414 -21.09 -12.93 5.11
CA VAL A 414 -22.17 -12.72 4.14
C VAL A 414 -21.58 -12.79 2.74
N ASP A 415 -22.29 -13.38 1.79
CA ASP A 415 -21.83 -13.40 0.39
C ASP A 415 -22.23 -12.09 -0.30
N PHE A 416 -21.37 -11.60 -1.19
CA PHE A 416 -21.70 -10.54 -2.14
C PHE A 416 -21.16 -10.88 -3.53
N VAL A 417 -21.49 -10.07 -4.53
CA VAL A 417 -21.03 -10.28 -5.91
C VAL A 417 -19.50 -10.23 -5.97
N GLY A 418 -18.86 -11.36 -6.28
CA GLY A 418 -17.40 -11.47 -6.43
C GLY A 418 -16.62 -11.77 -5.13
N GLY A 419 -17.28 -12.04 -4.00
CA GLY A 419 -16.57 -12.33 -2.74
C GLY A 419 -17.47 -12.51 -1.52
N THR A 420 -16.89 -12.28 -0.34
CA THR A 420 -17.60 -12.33 0.94
C THR A 420 -17.27 -11.14 1.82
N GLY A 421 -18.25 -10.67 2.59
CA GLY A 421 -18.09 -9.63 3.59
C GLY A 421 -18.09 -10.26 4.97
N PHE A 422 -17.26 -9.75 5.87
CA PHE A 422 -17.26 -10.20 7.25
C PHE A 422 -17.22 -9.05 8.26
N SER A 423 -17.80 -9.27 9.43
CA SER A 423 -17.66 -8.36 10.58
C SER A 423 -17.21 -9.14 11.81
N LEU A 424 -16.46 -8.47 12.68
CA LEU A 424 -15.89 -9.06 13.90
C LEU A 424 -16.33 -8.25 15.12
N ASN A 425 -17.04 -8.94 16.03
CA ASN A 425 -17.56 -8.35 17.26
C ASN A 425 -17.06 -9.12 18.48
N GLY A 426 -16.69 -8.38 19.53
CA GLY A 426 -16.48 -8.94 20.86
C GLY A 426 -17.82 -9.04 21.57
N ILE A 427 -18.13 -10.22 22.10
CA ILE A 427 -19.35 -10.50 22.86
C ILE A 427 -18.99 -10.68 24.34
N ARG A 428 -19.77 -10.05 25.22
CA ARG A 428 -19.79 -10.32 26.66
C ARG A 428 -21.22 -10.34 27.19
N GLY A 429 -21.70 -11.51 27.62
CA GLY A 429 -23.12 -11.67 27.97
C GLY A 429 -24.00 -11.36 26.75
N GLN A 430 -24.87 -10.35 26.85
CA GLN A 430 -25.68 -9.86 25.72
C GLN A 430 -25.08 -8.66 24.98
N ALA A 431 -24.00 -8.07 25.48
CA ALA A 431 -23.36 -6.93 24.83
C ALA A 431 -22.52 -7.40 23.63
N SER A 432 -22.70 -6.73 22.50
CA SER A 432 -21.87 -6.88 21.29
C SER A 432 -21.12 -5.58 21.03
N THR A 433 -19.81 -5.66 20.82
CA THR A 433 -18.98 -4.48 20.58
C THR A 433 -18.05 -4.68 19.39
N PRO A 434 -18.04 -3.75 18.41
CA PRO A 434 -17.14 -3.80 17.27
C PRO A 434 -15.66 -3.77 17.69
N LEU A 435 -14.85 -4.65 17.12
CA LEU A 435 -13.44 -4.80 17.48
C LEU A 435 -12.53 -3.88 16.66
N GLY A 436 -12.61 -2.56 16.85
CA GLY A 436 -11.86 -1.58 16.02
C GLY A 436 -10.36 -1.86 15.84
N PRO A 437 -9.51 -1.80 16.90
CA PRO A 437 -8.06 -1.96 16.77
C PRO A 437 -7.58 -3.41 16.55
N THR A 438 -8.29 -4.41 17.12
CA THR A 438 -7.94 -5.84 17.00
C THR A 438 -8.15 -6.36 15.57
N VAL A 439 -9.14 -5.84 14.86
CA VAL A 439 -9.40 -6.17 13.44
C VAL A 439 -8.18 -5.86 12.56
N MET A 440 -7.32 -4.91 12.92
CA MET A 440 -6.20 -4.51 12.06
C MET A 440 -5.14 -5.60 11.89
N GLN A 441 -4.81 -6.31 12.97
CA GLN A 441 -3.85 -7.43 12.92
C GLN A 441 -4.45 -8.66 12.23
N VAL A 442 -5.74 -8.90 12.48
CA VAL A 442 -6.51 -9.95 11.81
C VAL A 442 -6.54 -9.70 10.30
N ASN A 443 -6.85 -8.47 9.86
CA ASN A 443 -6.99 -8.13 8.45
C ASN A 443 -5.71 -8.39 7.65
N TYR A 444 -4.55 -8.10 8.24
CA TYR A 444 -3.25 -8.33 7.58
C TYR A 444 -2.93 -9.82 7.46
N ARG A 445 -3.04 -10.58 8.56
CA ARG A 445 -2.82 -12.04 8.52
C ARG A 445 -3.81 -12.76 7.65
N LEU A 446 -5.06 -12.31 7.65
CA LEU A 446 -6.08 -12.82 6.76
C LEU A 446 -5.70 -12.59 5.30
N ALA A 447 -5.17 -11.42 4.94
CA ALA A 447 -4.77 -11.13 3.55
C ALA A 447 -3.66 -12.06 3.04
N GLU A 448 -2.70 -12.44 3.90
CA GLU A 448 -1.67 -13.43 3.55
C GLU A 448 -2.28 -14.83 3.29
N ILE A 449 -3.22 -15.26 4.14
CA ILE A 449 -3.94 -16.53 3.98
C ILE A 449 -4.80 -16.51 2.71
N GLU A 450 -5.49 -15.40 2.44
CA GLU A 450 -6.31 -15.21 1.24
C GLU A 450 -5.47 -15.28 -0.04
N GLN A 451 -4.29 -14.64 -0.06
CA GLN A 451 -3.37 -14.71 -1.19
C GLN A 451 -2.91 -16.15 -1.46
N ASP A 452 -2.50 -16.88 -0.42
CA ASP A 452 -2.05 -18.27 -0.56
C ASP A 452 -3.18 -19.21 -1.02
N LEU A 453 -4.37 -19.10 -0.42
CA LEU A 453 -5.54 -19.90 -0.80
C LEU A 453 -5.97 -19.62 -2.24
N LEU A 454 -6.06 -18.35 -2.66
CA LEU A 454 -6.37 -18.03 -4.06
C LEU A 454 -5.30 -18.53 -5.02
N TYR A 455 -4.02 -18.42 -4.67
CA TYR A 455 -2.95 -18.94 -5.51
C TYR A 455 -3.06 -20.47 -5.67
N ARG A 456 -3.33 -21.20 -4.58
CA ARG A 456 -3.55 -22.65 -4.63
C ARG A 456 -4.80 -23.02 -5.41
N ARG A 457 -5.89 -22.26 -5.29
CA ARG A 457 -7.11 -22.42 -6.10
C ARG A 457 -6.81 -22.35 -7.60
N ILE A 458 -5.97 -21.41 -8.02
CA ILE A 458 -5.55 -21.26 -9.42
C ILE A 458 -4.76 -22.50 -9.90
N LEU A 459 -3.89 -23.05 -9.06
CA LEU A 459 -3.00 -24.16 -9.42
C LEU A 459 -3.69 -25.54 -9.42
N PHE A 460 -4.61 -25.75 -8.47
CA PHE A 460 -5.18 -27.07 -8.14
C PHE A 460 -6.70 -27.16 -8.39
N GLY A 461 -7.37 -26.03 -8.63
CA GLY A 461 -8.77 -25.97 -9.03
C GLY A 461 -9.72 -25.45 -7.94
N PRO A 462 -10.89 -24.92 -8.35
CA PRO A 462 -11.87 -24.30 -7.46
C PRO A 462 -12.65 -25.29 -6.58
N GLU A 463 -12.64 -26.59 -6.92
CA GLU A 463 -13.47 -27.61 -6.25
C GLU A 463 -12.81 -28.29 -5.04
N VAL A 464 -11.49 -28.13 -4.85
CA VAL A 464 -10.75 -28.80 -3.77
C VAL A 464 -11.18 -28.25 -2.41
N ASP A 465 -11.25 -29.06 -1.35
CA ASP A 465 -11.56 -28.50 -0.02
C ASP A 465 -10.44 -27.53 0.45
N PRO A 466 -10.75 -26.38 1.09
CA PRO A 466 -9.72 -25.42 1.52
C PRO A 466 -8.68 -26.01 2.48
N ALA A 467 -9.05 -26.95 3.35
CA ALA A 467 -8.09 -27.60 4.24
C ALA A 467 -7.16 -28.54 3.46
N GLN A 468 -7.69 -29.22 2.44
CA GLN A 468 -6.88 -30.04 1.54
C GLN A 468 -5.91 -29.18 0.70
N LEU A 469 -6.36 -28.04 0.19
CA LEU A 469 -5.51 -27.08 -0.53
C LEU A 469 -4.35 -26.59 0.33
N ALA A 470 -4.65 -26.16 1.56
CA ALA A 470 -3.64 -25.65 2.48
C ALA A 470 -2.61 -26.72 2.90
N ALA A 471 -3.02 -27.99 2.95
CA ALA A 471 -2.14 -29.12 3.28
C ALA A 471 -1.13 -29.48 2.17
N ILE A 472 -1.29 -28.95 0.94
CA ILE A 472 -0.36 -29.25 -0.16
C ILE A 472 1.03 -28.68 0.18
N PRO A 473 2.10 -29.49 0.16
CA PRO A 473 3.45 -29.02 0.47
C PRO A 473 3.96 -27.96 -0.52
N THR A 474 4.72 -26.98 -0.04
CA THR A 474 5.24 -25.85 -0.86
C THR A 474 6.02 -26.31 -2.10
N HIS A 475 6.78 -27.42 -2.00
CA HIS A 475 7.52 -27.95 -3.15
C HIS A 475 6.59 -28.48 -4.26
N HIS A 476 5.42 -29.03 -3.92
CA HIS A 476 4.40 -29.41 -4.90
C HIS A 476 3.71 -28.19 -5.52
N VAL A 477 3.45 -27.15 -4.73
CA VAL A 477 2.94 -25.86 -5.24
C VAL A 477 3.90 -25.28 -6.28
N GLN A 478 5.20 -25.29 -5.96
CA GLN A 478 6.23 -24.75 -6.85
C GLN A 478 6.44 -25.59 -8.10
N ALA A 479 6.40 -26.93 -7.99
CA ALA A 479 6.42 -27.82 -9.15
C ALA A 479 5.24 -27.54 -10.09
N ARG A 480 4.03 -27.40 -9.53
CA ARG A 480 2.82 -27.09 -10.31
C ARG A 480 2.88 -25.72 -10.97
N ALA A 481 3.42 -24.71 -10.28
CA ALA A 481 3.63 -23.39 -10.85
C ALA A 481 4.62 -23.41 -12.03
N ASN A 482 5.69 -24.21 -11.92
CA ASN A 482 6.67 -24.41 -13.00
C ASN A 482 6.08 -25.15 -14.20
N GLU A 483 5.15 -26.09 -13.99
CA GLU A 483 4.43 -26.78 -15.08
C GLU A 483 3.50 -25.83 -15.85
N LEU A 484 2.99 -24.78 -15.19
CA LEU A 484 2.08 -23.81 -15.79
C LEU A 484 2.81 -22.64 -16.46
N SER A 485 3.98 -22.25 -15.95
CA SER A 485 4.87 -21.26 -16.56
C SER A 485 5.37 -21.74 -17.92
#